data_AF-A0A5S3U2Y0-F1
#
_entry.id   AF-A0A5S3U2Y0-F1
#
_cell.length_a   1.000
_cell.length_b   1.000
_cell.length_c   1.000
_cell.angle_alpha   90.00
_cell.angle_beta   90.00
_cell.angle_gamma   90.00
#
_symmetry.space_group_name_H-M   'P 1'
#
loop_
_entity.id
_entity.type
_entity.pdbx_description
1 polymer ?
#
loop_
_entity_poly.entity_id
_entity_poly.type
_entity_poly.pdbx_seq_one_letter_code
_entity_poly.pdbx_strand_id
1 'polypeptide(L)'
;WQHYDEQCNLLEQLLRQVFLCLECEAGKGSEAVVAQLQQMQTEIAFGGPLKTMDTSLIPKKHLPWLVKQDNVNPQRYEWLLYRQLTSRLNGRIYLPNVTKYRALEDDLIPQTSQDTLLASSTLDRLKQPAELLLQEKQHRLESALKDVALH
;
A
#
# COMPACT_ATOMS: atom_id res chain seq x y z
N TRP A 1 8.14 17.71 22.11
CA TRP A 1 8.98 16.61 22.61
C TRP A 1 8.72 16.35 24.08
N GLN A 2 8.85 17.34 24.98
CA GLN A 2 8.51 17.17 26.40
C GLN A 2 7.12 16.55 26.64
N HIS A 3 6.08 17.06 25.97
CA HIS A 3 4.73 16.47 26.02
C HIS A 3 4.68 14.99 25.58
N TYR A 4 5.48 14.59 24.59
CA TYR A 4 5.54 13.20 24.11
C TYR A 4 6.35 12.30 25.05
N ASP A 5 7.38 12.87 25.70
CA ASP A 5 8.17 12.19 26.72
C ASP A 5 7.32 11.90 27.98
N GLU A 6 6.30 12.73 28.27
CA GLU A 6 5.34 12.51 29.36
C GLU A 6 4.30 11.41 29.02
N GLN A 7 4.07 11.16 27.73
CA GLN A 7 3.08 10.20 27.24
C GLN A 7 3.67 8.82 26.88
N CYS A 8 4.81 8.44 27.45
CA CYS A 8 5.44 7.15 27.17
C CYS A 8 4.52 5.95 27.46
N ASN A 9 3.65 6.02 28.47
CA ASN A 9 2.68 4.95 28.76
C ASN A 9 1.68 4.73 27.61
N LEU A 10 1.22 5.81 26.96
CA LEU A 10 0.33 5.73 25.81
C LEU A 10 1.05 5.05 24.63
N LEU A 11 2.32 5.38 24.45
CA LEU A 11 3.14 4.78 23.41
C LEU A 11 3.32 3.28 23.63
N GLU A 12 3.72 2.88 24.83
CA GLU A 12 4.03 1.48 25.13
C GLU A 12 2.77 0.59 25.22
N GLN A 13 1.67 1.08 25.79
CA GLN A 13 0.49 0.27 26.05
C GLN A 13 -0.52 0.25 24.90
N LEU A 14 -0.59 1.30 24.08
CA LEU A 14 -1.59 1.42 23.01
C LEU A 14 -0.95 1.46 21.63
N LEU A 15 -0.06 2.42 21.36
CA LEU A 15 0.50 2.59 20.01
C LEU A 15 1.32 1.38 19.56
N ARG A 16 2.15 0.80 20.43
CA ARG A 16 2.90 -0.42 20.11
C ARG A 16 1.99 -1.60 19.77
N GLN A 17 0.93 -1.81 20.53
CA GLN A 17 -0.01 -2.90 20.29
C GLN A 17 -0.72 -2.74 18.94
N VAL A 18 -1.21 -1.53 18.66
CA VAL A 18 -1.81 -1.22 17.35
C VAL A 18 -0.79 -1.44 16.25
N PHE A 19 0.44 -0.98 16.42
CA PHE A 19 1.49 -1.08 15.42
C PHE A 19 1.93 -2.52 15.12
N LEU A 20 1.95 -3.41 16.12
CA LEU A 20 2.25 -4.83 15.91
C LEU A 20 1.19 -5.54 15.06
N CYS A 21 -0.04 -5.04 15.05
CA CYS A 21 -1.11 -5.58 14.21
C CYS A 21 -1.11 -5.03 12.77
N LEU A 22 -0.26 -4.05 12.46
CA LEU A 22 -0.23 -3.42 11.13
C LEU A 22 0.78 -4.12 10.22
N GLU A 23 0.32 -4.62 9.08
CA GLU A 23 1.22 -5.05 8.01
C GLU A 23 1.45 -3.87 7.08
N CYS A 24 2.69 -3.39 7.01
CA CYS A 24 3.05 -2.24 6.18
C CYS A 24 3.73 -2.68 4.89
N GLU A 25 3.23 -2.20 3.76
CA GLU A 25 3.82 -2.42 2.44
C GLU A 25 4.35 -1.12 1.84
N ALA A 26 5.47 -1.23 1.12
CA ALA A 26 6.15 -0.09 0.55
C ALA A 26 5.57 0.28 -0.81
N GLY A 27 5.10 1.52 -0.94
CA GLY A 27 4.97 2.18 -2.23
C GLY A 27 6.33 2.75 -2.69
N LYS A 28 6.37 3.20 -3.95
CA LYS A 28 7.58 3.75 -4.59
C LYS A 28 8.24 4.83 -3.73
N GLY A 29 9.51 4.63 -3.36
CA GLY A 29 10.33 5.59 -2.62
C GLY A 29 10.10 5.62 -1.10
N SER A 30 9.37 4.64 -0.55
CA SER A 30 9.20 4.46 0.91
C SER A 30 9.74 3.13 1.42
N GLU A 31 10.51 2.41 0.61
CA GLU A 31 11.07 1.09 0.91
C GLU A 31 11.96 1.14 2.16
N ALA A 32 12.84 2.14 2.26
CA ALA A 32 13.71 2.32 3.42
C ALA A 32 12.92 2.59 4.71
N VAL A 33 11.82 3.34 4.63
CA VAL A 33 10.97 3.63 5.80
C VAL A 33 10.21 2.38 6.21
N VAL A 34 9.66 1.61 5.26
CA VAL A 34 8.94 0.37 5.57
C VAL A 34 9.88 -0.69 6.12
N ALA A 35 11.09 -0.84 5.58
CA ALA A 35 12.10 -1.73 6.14
C ALA A 35 12.43 -1.38 7.60
N GLN A 36 12.59 -0.09 7.90
CA GLN A 36 12.80 0.38 9.27
C GLN A 36 11.58 0.14 10.17
N LEU A 37 10.35 0.26 9.66
CA LEU A 37 9.12 -0.05 10.40
C LEU A 37 9.02 -1.54 10.71
N GLN A 38 9.31 -2.42 9.74
CA GLN A 38 9.33 -3.87 9.93
C GLN A 38 10.41 -4.29 10.93
N GLN A 39 11.60 -3.69 10.86
CA GLN A 39 12.66 -3.91 11.85
C GLN A 39 12.24 -3.45 13.25
N MET A 40 11.54 -2.33 13.35
CA MET A 40 10.97 -1.87 14.62
C MET A 40 9.91 -2.85 15.16
N GLN A 41 9.05 -3.42 14.30
CA GLN A 41 8.05 -4.41 14.72
C GLN A 41 8.69 -5.66 15.31
N THR A 42 9.76 -6.18 14.70
CA THR A 42 10.46 -7.37 15.21
C THR A 42 11.12 -7.10 16.55
N GLU A 43 11.75 -5.93 16.72
CA GLU A 43 12.38 -5.51 17.98
C GLU A 43 11.37 -5.31 19.12
N ILE A 44 10.24 -4.68 18.82
CA ILE A 44 9.16 -4.47 19.78
C ILE A 44 8.48 -5.80 20.15
N ALA A 45 8.28 -6.70 19.19
CA ALA A 45 7.74 -8.03 19.44
C ALA A 45 8.64 -8.85 20.38
N PHE A 46 9.96 -8.63 20.33
CA PHE A 46 10.92 -9.25 21.24
C PHE A 46 10.96 -8.60 22.65
N GLY A 47 10.12 -7.58 22.90
CA GLY A 47 9.96 -6.94 24.21
C GLY A 47 11.08 -5.96 24.58
N GLY A 48 11.93 -5.58 23.61
CA GLY A 48 13.05 -4.66 23.83
C GLY A 48 12.77 -3.21 23.44
N PRO A 49 13.57 -2.25 23.93
CA PRO A 49 13.63 -0.91 23.33
C PRO A 49 14.25 -1.00 21.92
N LEU A 50 13.95 -0.01 21.08
CA LEU A 50 14.52 0.12 19.74
C LEU A 50 16.05 0.21 19.81
N LYS A 51 16.73 -0.74 19.17
CA LYS A 51 18.19 -0.80 19.06
C LYS A 51 18.67 -0.30 17.70
N THR A 52 17.90 -0.55 16.65
CA THR A 52 18.30 -0.23 15.28
C THR A 52 17.55 0.99 14.80
N MET A 53 18.25 2.10 14.57
CA MET A 53 17.66 3.37 14.14
C MET A 53 18.45 3.95 12.97
N ASP A 54 17.84 3.96 11.79
CA ASP A 54 18.42 4.63 10.62
C ASP A 54 18.30 6.16 10.74
N THR A 55 19.43 6.80 11.04
CA THR A 55 19.52 8.26 11.17
C THR A 55 19.30 9.01 9.86
N SER A 56 19.45 8.34 8.71
CA SER A 56 19.23 8.94 7.39
C SER A 56 17.75 9.27 7.15
N LEU A 57 16.84 8.56 7.82
CA LEU A 57 15.40 8.76 7.74
C LEU A 57 14.89 9.91 8.63
N ILE A 58 15.76 10.47 9.48
CA ILE A 58 15.40 11.57 10.38
C ILE A 58 15.43 12.90 9.60
N PRO A 59 14.30 13.64 9.51
CA PRO A 59 14.31 14.95 8.89
C PRO A 59 15.27 15.89 9.61
N LYS A 60 16.06 16.68 8.85
CA LYS A 60 17.05 17.61 9.40
C LYS A 60 16.51 18.56 10.48
N LYS A 61 15.22 18.90 10.39
CA LYS A 61 14.52 19.72 11.39
C LYS A 61 14.45 19.05 12.77
N HIS A 62 14.39 17.73 12.83
CA HIS A 62 14.23 16.95 14.06
C HIS A 62 15.55 16.44 14.63
N LEU A 63 16.63 16.41 13.82
CA LEU A 63 17.96 15.96 14.25
C LEU A 63 18.42 16.57 15.59
N PRO A 64 18.34 17.91 15.83
CA PRO A 64 18.82 18.51 17.08
C PRO A 64 18.07 18.07 18.34
N TRP A 65 16.86 17.54 18.19
CA TRP A 65 16.02 17.11 19.32
C TRP A 65 16.02 15.59 19.52
N LEU A 66 16.43 14.83 18.50
CA LEU A 66 16.47 13.37 18.53
C LEU A 66 17.89 12.83 18.77
N VAL A 67 18.91 13.51 18.26
CA VAL A 67 20.31 13.11 18.39
C VAL A 67 20.96 13.96 19.48
N LYS A 68 21.38 13.33 20.57
CA LYS A 68 22.22 13.95 21.60
C LYS A 68 23.53 13.20 21.66
N GLN A 69 24.65 13.88 21.35
CA GLN A 69 26.00 13.31 21.46
C GLN A 69 26.11 11.94 20.73
N ASP A 70 25.72 11.90 19.45
CA ASP A 70 25.63 10.69 18.61
C ASP A 70 24.63 9.60 19.03
N ASN A 71 23.98 9.73 20.20
CA ASN A 71 22.92 8.80 20.60
C ASN A 71 21.55 9.32 20.19
N VAL A 72 20.84 8.51 19.40
CA VAL A 72 19.43 8.75 19.04
C VAL A 72 18.56 8.33 20.22
N ASN A 73 17.64 9.19 20.63
CA ASN A 73 16.65 8.82 21.65
C ASN A 73 15.59 7.87 21.04
N PRO A 74 15.49 6.60 21.52
CA PRO A 74 14.63 5.59 20.90
C PRO A 74 13.14 5.93 21.02
N GLN A 75 12.68 6.47 22.16
CA GLN A 75 11.28 6.82 22.36
C GLN A 75 10.84 7.95 21.43
N ARG A 76 11.69 8.98 21.25
CA ARG A 76 11.40 10.09 20.34
C ARG A 76 11.47 9.67 18.87
N TYR A 77 12.36 8.74 18.55
CA TYR A 77 12.45 8.15 17.23
C TYR A 77 11.21 7.32 16.88
N GLU A 78 10.70 6.54 17.83
CA GLU A 78 9.45 5.77 17.70
C GLU A 78 8.25 6.69 17.39
N TRP A 79 8.09 7.77 18.15
CA TRP A 79 7.09 8.80 17.88
C TRP A 79 7.22 9.42 16.48
N LEU A 80 8.46 9.68 16.04
CA LEU A 80 8.72 10.21 14.72
C LEU A 80 8.29 9.22 13.63
N LEU A 81 8.56 7.92 13.79
CA LEU A 81 8.14 6.88 12.86
C LEU A 81 6.61 6.78 12.78
N TYR A 82 5.89 6.80 13.90
CA TYR A 82 4.42 6.80 13.88
C TYR A 82 3.84 8.02 13.16
N ARG A 83 4.45 9.19 13.36
CA ARG A 83 4.04 10.40 12.66
C ARG A 83 4.36 10.33 11.17
N GLN A 84 5.50 9.76 10.79
CA GLN A 84 5.84 9.54 9.39
C GLN A 84 4.89 8.55 8.73
N LEU A 85 4.57 7.44 9.41
CA LEU A 85 3.60 6.46 8.96
C LEU A 85 2.26 7.13 8.65
N THR A 86 1.66 7.79 9.63
CA THR A 86 0.36 8.48 9.46
C THR A 86 0.37 9.53 8.35
N SER A 87 1.47 10.25 8.15
CA SER A 87 1.60 11.23 7.06
C SER A 87 1.76 10.62 5.66
N ARG A 88 2.20 9.36 5.57
CA ARG A 88 2.47 8.64 4.32
C ARG A 88 1.46 7.54 4.00
N LEU A 89 0.54 7.26 4.92
CA LEU A 89 -0.67 6.48 4.66
C LEU A 89 -1.50 7.21 3.60
N ASN A 90 -1.90 6.49 2.54
CA ASN A 90 -2.45 6.98 1.26
C ASN A 90 -1.39 7.29 0.19
N GLY A 91 -0.80 6.25 -0.40
CA GLY A 91 -0.07 6.36 -1.68
C GLY A 91 1.45 6.19 -1.61
N ARG A 92 2.02 6.15 -0.41
CA ARG A 92 3.45 5.85 -0.21
C ARG A 92 3.69 4.65 0.70
N ILE A 93 2.82 4.43 1.67
CA ILE A 93 2.77 3.22 2.47
C ILE A 93 1.34 2.68 2.39
N TYR A 94 1.23 1.38 2.15
CA TYR A 94 -0.04 0.68 2.03
C TYR A 94 -0.22 -0.28 3.21
N LEU A 95 -1.47 -0.54 3.55
CA LEU A 95 -1.88 -1.53 4.55
C LEU A 95 -2.85 -2.51 3.87
N PRO A 96 -2.43 -3.73 3.53
CA PRO A 96 -3.26 -4.68 2.77
C PRO A 96 -4.56 -5.04 3.52
N ASN A 97 -4.47 -5.08 4.85
CA ASN A 97 -5.57 -5.43 5.77
C ASN A 97 -6.57 -4.30 6.00
N VAL A 98 -6.30 -3.07 5.53
CA VAL A 98 -7.20 -1.92 5.71
C VAL A 98 -7.66 -1.42 4.36
N THR A 99 -8.95 -1.62 4.05
CA THR A 99 -9.56 -1.27 2.75
C THR A 99 -9.29 0.16 2.29
N LYS A 100 -9.20 1.12 3.23
CA LYS A 100 -8.90 2.52 2.93
C LYS A 100 -7.45 2.77 2.45
N TYR A 101 -6.50 1.96 2.93
CA TYR A 101 -5.07 2.16 2.70
C TYR A 101 -4.44 1.01 1.88
N ARG A 102 -5.27 0.15 1.30
CA ARG A 102 -4.83 -0.92 0.40
C ARG A 102 -4.28 -0.34 -0.90
N ALA A 103 -3.32 -1.03 -1.50
CA ALA A 103 -2.80 -0.66 -2.82
C ALA A 103 -3.87 -0.90 -3.89
N LEU A 104 -3.93 -0.03 -4.90
CA LEU A 104 -4.87 -0.24 -6.02
C LEU A 104 -4.54 -1.52 -6.77
N GLU A 105 -3.25 -1.86 -6.85
CA GLU A 105 -2.73 -3.06 -7.47
C GLU A 105 -3.34 -4.34 -6.90
N ASP A 106 -3.69 -4.37 -5.62
CA ASP A 106 -4.31 -5.54 -4.97
C ASP A 106 -5.76 -5.75 -5.40
N ASP A 107 -6.47 -4.68 -5.78
CA ASP A 107 -7.84 -4.75 -6.28
C ASP A 107 -7.88 -4.99 -7.80
N LEU A 108 -6.74 -4.88 -8.50
CA LEU A 108 -6.63 -5.12 -9.93
C LEU A 108 -6.42 -6.61 -10.21
N ILE A 109 -7.07 -7.10 -11.26
CA ILE A 109 -6.77 -8.43 -11.79
C ILE A 109 -5.42 -8.35 -12.51
N PRO A 110 -4.40 -9.13 -12.11
CA PRO A 110 -3.12 -9.12 -12.79
C PRO A 110 -3.29 -9.58 -14.23
N GLN A 111 -2.64 -8.89 -15.17
CA GLN A 111 -2.77 -9.19 -16.61
C GLN A 111 -2.34 -10.63 -16.96
N THR A 112 -1.46 -11.22 -16.17
CA THR A 112 -1.04 -12.62 -16.32
C THR A 112 -2.19 -13.62 -16.14
N SER A 113 -3.24 -13.24 -15.41
CA SER A 113 -4.43 -14.09 -15.18
C SER A 113 -5.52 -13.84 -16.23
N GLN A 114 -5.35 -12.86 -17.11
CA GLN A 114 -6.35 -12.46 -18.10
C GLN A 114 -6.69 -13.63 -19.03
N ASP A 115 -5.68 -14.33 -19.56
CA ASP A 115 -5.90 -15.45 -20.48
C ASP A 115 -6.61 -16.62 -19.80
N THR A 116 -6.29 -16.90 -18.54
CA THR A 116 -6.94 -17.96 -17.76
C THR A 116 -8.41 -17.61 -17.45
N LEU A 117 -8.68 -16.33 -17.17
CA LEU A 117 -10.04 -15.83 -16.93
C LEU A 117 -10.87 -15.78 -18.22
N LEU A 118 -10.25 -15.42 -19.36
CA LEU A 118 -10.89 -15.48 -20.67
C LEU A 118 -11.20 -16.92 -21.07
N ALA A 119 -10.28 -17.86 -20.83
CA ALA A 119 -10.49 -19.28 -21.12
C ALA A 119 -11.59 -19.91 -20.26
N SER A 120 -11.68 -19.54 -18.98
CA SER A 120 -12.72 -20.02 -18.05
C SER A 120 -14.06 -19.28 -18.16
N SER A 121 -14.14 -18.25 -19.00
CA SER A 121 -15.37 -17.48 -19.21
C SER A 121 -16.46 -18.30 -19.90
N THR A 122 -17.70 -18.15 -19.42
CA THR A 122 -18.90 -18.71 -20.06
C THR A 122 -19.36 -17.89 -21.27
N LEU A 123 -18.75 -16.72 -21.49
CA LEU A 123 -19.10 -15.83 -22.59
C LEU A 123 -18.23 -16.14 -23.80
N ASP A 124 -18.72 -16.97 -24.71
CA ASP A 124 -17.98 -17.35 -25.92
C ASP A 124 -17.64 -16.16 -26.83
N ARG A 125 -18.38 -15.05 -26.72
CA ARG A 125 -18.06 -13.80 -27.41
C ARG A 125 -16.76 -13.17 -26.91
N LEU A 126 -16.41 -13.32 -25.63
CA LEU A 126 -15.16 -12.79 -25.09
C LEU A 126 -13.94 -13.60 -25.53
N LYS A 127 -14.15 -14.83 -26.03
CA LYS A 127 -13.11 -15.69 -26.58
C LYS A 127 -12.82 -15.40 -28.06
N GLN A 128 -13.69 -14.63 -28.72
CA GLN A 128 -13.54 -14.29 -30.13
C GLN A 128 -12.78 -12.96 -30.28
N PRO A 129 -11.93 -12.84 -31.31
CA PRO A 129 -11.31 -11.56 -31.68
C PRO A 129 -12.39 -10.50 -31.95
N ALA A 130 -12.12 -9.27 -31.50
CA ALA A 130 -13.04 -8.15 -31.64
C ALA A 130 -13.38 -7.87 -33.12
N GLU A 131 -12.44 -8.09 -34.04
CA GLU A 131 -12.63 -7.88 -35.47
C GLU A 131 -13.71 -8.80 -36.07
N LEU A 132 -13.76 -10.06 -35.65
CA LEU A 132 -14.76 -11.01 -36.15
C LEU A 132 -16.16 -10.64 -35.66
N LEU A 133 -16.28 -10.21 -34.41
CA LEU A 133 -17.54 -9.73 -33.87
C LEU A 133 -18.02 -8.46 -34.58
N LEU A 134 -17.11 -7.53 -34.87
CA LEU A 134 -17.43 -6.30 -35.60
C LEU A 134 -17.92 -6.60 -37.01
N GLN A 135 -17.24 -7.51 -37.74
CA GLN A 135 -17.66 -7.93 -39.06
C GLN A 135 -19.04 -8.59 -39.05
N GLU A 136 -19.33 -9.46 -38.09
CA GLU A 136 -20.65 -10.08 -37.95
C GLU A 136 -21.74 -9.02 -37.72
N LYS A 137 -21.48 -8.05 -36.83
CA LYS A 137 -22.43 -6.96 -36.55
C LYS A 137 -22.64 -6.06 -37.76
N GLN A 138 -21.57 -5.74 -38.48
CA GLN A 138 -21.61 -4.89 -39.66
C GLN A 138 -22.40 -5.58 -40.79
N HIS A 139 -22.16 -6.88 -41.00
CA HIS A 139 -22.92 -7.66 -41.97
C HIS A 139 -24.40 -7.76 -41.61
N ARG A 140 -24.73 -7.99 -40.33
CA ARG A 140 -26.12 -7.99 -39.85
C ARG A 140 -26.80 -6.65 -40.07
N LEU A 141 -26.10 -5.55 -39.82
CA LEU A 141 -26.62 -4.20 -40.02
C LEU A 141 -26.91 -3.94 -41.52
N GLU A 142 -25.97 -4.30 -42.40
CA GLU A 142 -26.13 -4.14 -43.84
C GLU A 142 -27.30 -4.98 -44.39
N SER A 143 -27.49 -6.20 -43.88
CA SER A 143 -28.65 -7.04 -44.25
C SER A 143 -29.97 -6.42 -43.80
N ALA A 144 -30.06 -5.95 -42.56
CA ALA A 144 -31.26 -5.32 -42.04
C ALA A 144 -31.60 -4.01 -42.79
N LEU A 145 -30.58 -3.23 -43.17
CA LEU A 145 -30.77 -2.03 -44.00
C LEU A 145 -31.31 -2.36 -45.40
N LYS A 146 -30.84 -3.46 -46.01
CA LYS A 146 -31.36 -3.92 -47.30
C LYS A 146 -32.80 -4.41 -47.21
N ASP A 147 -33.15 -5.16 -46.17
CA ASP A 147 -34.51 -5.66 -45.97
C ASP A 147 -35.51 -4.51 -45.75
N VAL A 148 -35.13 -3.48 -44.99
CA VAL A 148 -35.96 -2.28 -44.80
C VAL A 148 -36.09 -1.45 -46.08
N ALA A 149 -35.06 -1.41 -46.92
CA ALA A 149 -35.12 -0.68 -48.20
C ALA A 149 -35.92 -1.40 -49.29
N LEU A 150 -36.22 -2.70 -49.11
CA LEU A 150 -37.04 -3.53 -50.00
C LEU A 150 -38.52 -3.57 -49.56
N HIS A 151 -38.89 -2.89 -48.48
CA HIS A 151 -40.25 -2.67 -47.99
C HIS A 151 -40.62 -1.19 -48.04
#